data_AF-K7MZ28-F1
#
_entry.id   AF-K7MZ28-F1
#
_cell.length_a   1.000
_cell.length_b   1.000
_cell.length_c   1.000
_cell.angle_alpha   90.00
_cell.angle_beta   90.00
_cell.angle_gamma   90.00
#
_symmetry.space_group_name_H-M   'P 1'
#
loop_
_entity.id
_entity.type
_entity.pdbx_description
1 polymer ?
#
loop_
_entity_poly.entity_id
_entity_poly.type
_entity_poly.pdbx_seq_one_letter_code
_entity_poly.pdbx_strand_id
1 'polypeptide(L)'
;MLAKEPLKTLVSFTVASVIPSLVLAYDQRIEFVLELPLVVSDSAEGVEKTKEAIKVLKQIRAFPDVEKAKDSHNICLYKGKMHNRRYISH
;
A
#
# COMPACT_ATOMS: atom_id res chain seq x y z
N MET A 1 -24.90 -12.38 18.31
CA MET A 1 -24.53 -12.72 16.91
C MET A 1 -23.67 -11.65 16.20
N LEU A 2 -23.57 -10.41 16.69
CA LEU A 2 -22.83 -9.31 16.03
C LEU A 2 -21.29 -9.36 16.13
N ALA A 3 -20.70 -10.01 17.15
CA ALA A 3 -19.24 -9.98 17.34
C ALA A 3 -18.43 -10.72 16.26
N LYS A 4 -19.06 -11.59 15.45
CA LYS A 4 -18.37 -12.37 14.41
C LYS A 4 -18.22 -11.63 13.09
N GLU A 5 -18.99 -10.57 12.86
CA GLU A 5 -18.95 -9.81 11.60
C GLU A 5 -17.59 -9.12 11.34
N PRO A 6 -16.98 -8.37 12.29
CA PRO A 6 -15.70 -7.71 12.02
C PRO A 6 -14.57 -8.73 11.79
N LEU A 7 -14.61 -9.88 12.46
CA LEU A 7 -13.63 -10.95 12.25
C LEU A 7 -13.74 -11.55 10.85
N LYS A 8 -14.96 -11.76 10.34
CA LYS A 8 -15.18 -12.26 8.97
C LYS A 8 -14.63 -11.28 7.93
N THR A 9 -14.84 -9.97 8.11
CA THR A 9 -14.32 -8.96 7.20
C THR A 9 -12.79 -8.90 7.21
N LEU A 10 -12.17 -9.00 8.39
CA LEU A 10 -10.70 -9.05 8.51
C LEU A 10 -10.12 -10.27 7.80
N VAL A 11 -10.68 -11.46 8.03
CA VAL A 11 -10.22 -12.70 7.36
C VAL A 11 -10.37 -12.60 5.84
N SER A 12 -11.49 -12.09 5.32
CA SER A 12 -11.66 -11.90 3.87
C SER A 12 -10.64 -10.94 3.27
N PHE A 13 -10.26 -9.89 4.01
CA PHE A 13 -9.25 -8.93 3.56
C PHE A 13 -7.86 -9.56 3.50
N THR A 14 -7.45 -10.32 4.52
CA THR A 14 -6.17 -11.04 4.53
C THR A 14 -6.09 -12.06 3.39
N VAL A 15 -7.19 -12.73 3.06
CA VAL A 15 -7.23 -13.65 1.90
C VAL A 15 -7.09 -12.86 0.59
N ALA A 16 -7.72 -11.68 0.49
CA ALA A 16 -7.62 -10.86 -0.72
C ALA A 16 -6.20 -10.36 -1.00
N SER A 17 -5.41 -10.05 0.04
CA SER A 17 -4.01 -9.62 -0.13
C SER A 17 -3.08 -10.71 -0.69
N VAL A 18 -3.45 -11.98 -0.59
CA VAL A 18 -2.66 -13.11 -1.11
C VAL A 18 -2.92 -13.35 -2.60
N ILE A 19 -4.08 -12.94 -3.11
CA ILE A 19 -4.55 -13.28 -4.47
C ILE A 19 -4.07 -12.20 -5.46
N PRO A 20 -3.10 -12.47 -6.36
CA PRO A 20 -2.50 -11.44 -7.22
C PRO A 20 -3.50 -10.71 -8.13
N SER A 21 -4.52 -11.42 -8.59
CA SER A 21 -5.57 -10.84 -9.45
C SER A 21 -6.40 -9.78 -8.74
N LEU A 22 -6.68 -9.97 -7.45
CA LEU A 22 -7.38 -8.97 -6.65
C LEU A 22 -6.47 -7.76 -6.42
N VAL A 23 -5.20 -7.98 -6.11
CA VAL A 23 -4.28 -6.88 -5.82
C VAL A 23 -4.04 -5.99 -7.05
N LEU A 24 -3.94 -6.58 -8.25
CA LEU A 24 -3.89 -5.82 -9.51
C LEU A 24 -5.21 -5.06 -9.79
N ALA A 25 -6.36 -5.63 -9.43
CA ALA A 25 -7.65 -4.96 -9.59
C ALA A 25 -7.82 -3.74 -8.64
N TYR A 26 -7.13 -3.74 -7.50
CA TYR A 26 -7.03 -2.58 -6.60
C TYR A 26 -6.10 -1.47 -7.12
N ASP A 27 -5.48 -1.65 -8.30
CA ASP A 27 -4.56 -0.71 -8.93
C ASP A 27 -3.20 -0.60 -8.18
N GLN A 28 -2.65 -1.71 -7.67
CA GLN A 28 -1.28 -1.73 -7.15
C GLN A 28 -0.27 -2.13 -8.24
N ARG A 29 0.91 -1.47 -8.26
CA ARG A 29 1.97 -1.77 -9.24
C ARG A 29 2.91 -2.87 -8.75
N ILE A 30 2.53 -4.12 -9.00
CA ILE A 30 3.21 -5.32 -8.44
C ILE A 30 4.01 -6.10 -9.48
N GLU A 31 4.12 -5.61 -10.71
CA GLU A 31 4.72 -6.30 -11.86
C GLU A 31 6.10 -6.95 -11.59
N PHE A 32 6.89 -6.38 -10.68
CA PHE A 32 8.26 -6.84 -10.40
C PHE A 32 8.42 -7.61 -9.09
N VAL A 33 7.36 -7.76 -8.29
CA VAL A 33 7.40 -8.50 -7.03
C VAL A 33 7.26 -9.99 -7.33
N LEU A 34 8.18 -10.80 -6.79
CA LEU A 34 8.25 -12.24 -7.09
C LEU A 34 7.09 -13.02 -6.45
N GLU A 35 6.67 -12.65 -5.24
CA GLU A 35 5.70 -13.38 -4.44
C GLU A 35 4.74 -12.45 -3.69
N LEU A 36 3.50 -12.89 -3.53
CA LEU A 36 2.50 -12.30 -2.66
C LEU A 36 2.00 -13.40 -1.70
N PRO A 37 1.93 -13.16 -0.37
CA PRO A 37 2.32 -11.96 0.35
C PRO A 37 3.86 -11.83 0.44
N LEU A 38 4.36 -10.59 0.34
CA LEU A 38 5.78 -10.31 0.52
C LEU A 38 6.17 -10.50 1.99
N VAL A 39 7.11 -11.40 2.26
CA VAL A 39 7.70 -11.60 3.58
C VAL A 39 9.11 -11.01 3.61
N VAL A 40 9.37 -10.15 4.60
CA VAL A 40 10.66 -9.47 4.80
C VAL A 40 11.22 -9.89 6.15
N SER A 41 12.55 -9.89 6.30
CA SER A 41 13.18 -10.18 7.60
C SER A 41 12.92 -9.08 8.64
N ASP A 42 12.89 -9.48 9.91
CA ASP A 42 12.69 -8.58 11.06
C ASP A 42 13.71 -7.44 11.13
N SER A 43 14.87 -7.60 10.48
CA SER A 43 15.88 -6.53 10.32
C SER A 43 15.33 -5.25 9.69
N ALA A 44 14.23 -5.31 8.94
CA ALA A 44 13.60 -4.13 8.35
C ALA A 44 12.97 -3.18 9.40
N GLU A 45 12.66 -3.67 10.60
CA GLU A 45 12.10 -2.85 11.69
C GLU A 45 13.12 -1.83 12.23
N GLY A 46 14.42 -2.13 12.13
CA GLY A 46 15.50 -1.27 12.63
C GLY A 46 15.92 -0.13 11.69
N VAL A 47 15.21 0.12 10.59
CA VAL A 47 15.59 1.14 9.61
C VAL A 47 15.19 2.53 10.09
N GLU A 48 16.15 3.33 10.54
CA GLU A 48 15.89 4.69 11.06
C GLU A 48 15.76 5.75 9.96
N LYS A 49 16.50 5.59 8.86
CA LYS A 49 16.61 6.62 7.82
C LYS A 49 15.72 6.28 6.62
N THR A 50 14.97 7.27 6.15
CA THR A 50 14.14 7.16 4.93
C THR A 50 14.97 6.77 3.69
N LYS A 51 16.22 7.23 3.59
CA LYS A 51 17.13 6.85 2.51
C LYS A 51 17.42 5.35 2.49
N GLU A 52 17.53 4.72 3.66
CA GLU A 52 17.75 3.27 3.78
C GLU A 52 16.46 2.51 3.46
N ALA A 53 15.31 2.98 3.93
CA ALA A 53 14.02 2.40 3.58
C ALA A 53 13.77 2.38 2.06
N ILE A 54 14.09 3.47 1.36
CA ILE A 54 14.01 3.54 -0.11
C ILE A 54 14.93 2.50 -0.78
N LYS A 55 16.14 2.27 -0.25
CA LYS A 55 17.05 1.25 -0.80
C LYS A 55 16.47 -0.15 -0.64
N VAL A 56 15.90 -0.47 0.52
CA VAL A 56 15.26 -1.76 0.79
C VAL A 56 14.09 -2.00 -0.17
N LEU A 57 13.20 -1.01 -0.35
CA LEU A 57 12.07 -1.13 -1.27
C LEU A 57 12.49 -1.31 -2.73
N LYS A 58 13.60 -0.70 -3.15
CA LYS A 58 14.19 -0.90 -4.48
C LYS A 58 14.77 -2.31 -4.65
N GLN A 59 15.42 -2.86 -3.62
CA GLN A 59 15.94 -4.23 -3.64
C GLN A 59 14.80 -5.26 -3.74
N ILE A 60 13.70 -5.02 -3.04
CA ILE A 60 12.49 -5.86 -3.06
C ILE A 60 11.69 -5.70 -4.36
N ARG A 61 11.99 -4.66 -5.16
CA ARG A 61 11.26 -4.26 -6.38
C ARG A 61 9.83 -3.80 -6.16
N ALA A 62 9.48 -3.41 -4.93
CA ALA A 62 8.18 -2.81 -4.58
C ALA A 62 8.15 -1.28 -4.73
N PHE A 63 9.26 -0.67 -5.14
CA PHE A 63 9.37 0.78 -5.34
C PHE A 63 8.40 1.39 -6.38
N PRO A 64 7.99 0.71 -7.46
CA PRO A 64 7.07 1.29 -8.45
C PRO A 64 5.71 1.71 -7.89
N ASP A 65 5.23 1.04 -6.84
CA ASP A 65 3.99 1.41 -6.16
C ASP A 65 4.14 2.74 -5.40
N VAL A 66 5.30 2.97 -4.79
CA VAL A 66 5.63 4.23 -4.12
C VAL A 66 5.77 5.38 -5.10
N GLU A 67 6.35 5.14 -6.28
CA GLU A 67 6.43 6.14 -7.35
C GLU A 67 5.04 6.54 -7.83
N LYS A 68 4.14 5.56 -8.00
CA LYS A 68 2.74 5.82 -8.35
C LYS A 68 2.05 6.72 -7.31
N ALA A 69 2.19 6.40 -6.03
CA ALA A 69 1.57 7.18 -4.94
C ALA A 69 2.12 8.62 -4.87
N LYS A 70 3.38 8.81 -5.24
CA LYS A 70 3.99 10.15 -5.34
C LYS A 70 3.40 10.95 -6.51
N ASP A 71 3.21 10.30 -7.66
CA ASP A 71 2.67 10.94 -8.87
C ASP A 71 1.15 11.20 -8.77
N SER A 72 0.43 10.45 -7.93
CA SER A 72 -1.03 10.58 -7.74
C SER A 72 -1.46 11.75 -6.87
N HIS A 73 -0.53 12.62 -6.46
CA HIS A 73 -0.77 13.74 -5.56
C HIS A 73 -1.54 14.87 -6.26
N ASN A 74 -2.87 14.84 -6.14
CA ASN A 74 -3.79 15.75 -6.80
C ASN A 74 -4.47 16.72 -5.84
N ILE A 75 -4.90 17.88 -6.34
CA ILE A 75 -5.64 18.86 -5.54
C ILE A 75 -7.13 18.49 -5.55
N CYS A 76 -7.74 18.30 -4.37
CA CYS A 76 -9.17 17.99 -4.20
C CYS A 76 -10.05 19.02 -4.93
N LEU A 77 -11.00 18.60 -5.74
CA LEU A 77 -11.92 19.54 -6.39
C LEU A 77 -12.82 20.25 -5.34
N TYR A 78 -13.32 21.45 -5.68
CA TYR A 78 -14.29 22.20 -4.87
C TYR A 78 -13.81 22.73 -3.51
N LYS A 79 -14.77 22.98 -2.61
CA LYS A 79 -14.60 23.58 -1.28
C LYS A 79 -13.80 22.70 -0.31
N GLY A 80 -13.55 21.43 -0.64
CA GLY A 80 -12.71 20.54 0.18
C GLY A 80 -11.32 21.13 0.45
N LYS A 81 -10.76 21.87 -0.53
CA LYS A 81 -9.50 22.61 -0.40
C LYS A 81 -9.46 23.61 0.76
N MET A 82 -10.60 24.21 1.10
CA MET A 82 -10.73 25.21 2.18
C MET A 82 -10.83 24.58 3.57
N HIS A 83 -11.10 23.27 3.64
CA HIS A 83 -11.30 22.53 4.89
C HIS A 83 -10.10 21.64 5.22
N ASN A 84 -8.87 22.10 4.97
CA ASN A 84 -7.63 21.36 5.23
C ASN A 84 -7.51 19.98 4.53
N ARG A 85 -8.29 19.74 3.48
CA ARG A 85 -8.24 18.53 2.63
C ARG A 85 -7.80 18.87 1.22
N ARG A 86 -6.71 19.64 1.10
CA ARG A 86 -6.25 20.18 -0.19
C ARG A 86 -5.76 19.09 -1.13
N TYR A 87 -5.13 18.04 -0.60
CA TYR A 87 -4.47 17.02 -1.40
C TYR A 87 -5.14 15.66 -1.23
N ILE A 88 -5.23 14.93 -2.34
CA ILE A 88 -5.69 13.54 -2.42
C ILE A 88 -4.59 12.75 -3.11
N SER A 89 -4.22 11.61 -2.55
CA SER A 89 -3.33 10.62 -3.16
C SER A 89 -4.11 9.33 -3.36
N HIS A 90 -3.89 8.69 -4.51
CA HIS A 90 -4.42 7.37 -4.86
C HIS A 90 -3.31 6.34 -4.91
#